data_AF-A0A0F9CZ71-F1
#
_entry.id   AF-A0A0F9CZ71-F1
#
_cell.length_a   1.000
_cell.length_b   1.000
_cell.length_c   1.000
_cell.angle_alpha   90.00
_cell.angle_beta   90.00
_cell.angle_gamma   90.00
#
_symmetry.space_group_name_H-M   'P 1'
#
loop_
_entity.id
_entity.type
_entity.pdbx_description
1 polymer ?
#
loop_
_entity_poly.entity_id
_entity_poly.type
_entity_poly.pdbx_seq_one_letter_code
_entity_poly.pdbx_strand_id
1 'polypeptide(L)'
;MLFLDDLQWADPASFELMKILSGSTDIKHMLLMAAYRENEVDALHPLRRMLEKSRESNIRICEIALRPLSEEHVGFMVSETLNSKKKEARSLVRVIHEKTD
;
A
#
# COMPACT_ATOMS: atom_id res chain seq x y z
N MET A 1 -4.16 15.19 -6.01
CA MET A 1 -3.56 13.96 -5.44
C MET A 1 -4.01 12.81 -6.31
N LEU A 2 -3.09 11.98 -6.78
CA LEU A 2 -3.39 10.74 -7.49
C LEU A 2 -2.98 9.58 -6.59
N PHE A 3 -3.91 8.67 -6.32
CA PHE A 3 -3.66 7.45 -5.56
C PHE A 3 -3.80 6.24 -6.49
N LEU A 4 -2.80 5.36 -6.46
CA LEU A 4 -2.77 4.12 -7.23
C LEU A 4 -2.67 2.94 -6.26
N ASP A 5 -3.63 2.03 -6.33
CA ASP A 5 -3.65 0.84 -5.49
C ASP A 5 -3.21 -0.39 -6.30
N ASP A 6 -2.83 -1.47 -5.60
CA ASP A 6 -2.44 -2.76 -6.15
C ASP A 6 -1.36 -2.70 -7.26
N LEU A 7 -0.31 -1.88 -7.07
CA LEU A 7 0.75 -1.74 -8.09
C LEU A 7 1.51 -3.04 -8.41
N GLN A 8 1.44 -4.05 -7.55
CA GLN A 8 1.99 -5.38 -7.85
C GLN A 8 1.33 -6.05 -9.07
N TRP A 9 0.15 -5.57 -9.51
CA TRP A 9 -0.55 -6.08 -10.70
C TRP A 9 -0.54 -5.11 -11.89
N ALA A 10 0.15 -3.97 -11.76
CA ALA A 10 0.21 -2.98 -12.83
C ALA A 10 1.02 -3.50 -14.04
N ASP A 11 0.59 -3.14 -15.24
CA ASP A 11 1.31 -3.47 -16.47
C ASP A 11 2.53 -2.55 -16.71
N PRO A 12 3.43 -2.91 -17.63
CA PRO A 12 4.60 -2.08 -17.96
C PRO A 12 4.29 -0.64 -18.41
N ALA A 13 3.19 -0.40 -19.11
CA ALA A 13 2.83 0.94 -19.58
C ALA A 13 2.39 1.83 -18.41
N SER A 14 1.73 1.25 -17.41
CA SER A 14 1.37 1.93 -16.16
C SER A 14 2.63 2.42 -15.41
N PHE A 15 3.70 1.62 -15.37
CA PHE A 15 4.97 2.05 -14.77
C PHE A 15 5.64 3.19 -15.55
N GLU A 16 5.59 3.18 -16.89
CA GLU A 16 6.14 4.29 -17.68
C GLU A 16 5.34 5.58 -17.46
N LEU A 17 4.02 5.49 -17.36
CA LEU A 17 3.18 6.64 -17.00
C LEU A 17 3.57 7.22 -15.63
N MET A 18 3.74 6.38 -14.61
CA MET A 18 4.16 6.84 -13.28
C MET A 18 5.53 7.53 -13.32
N LYS A 19 6.46 7.04 -14.13
CA LYS A 19 7.77 7.67 -14.33
C LYS A 19 7.65 9.04 -15.01
N ILE A 20 6.82 9.18 -16.03
CA ILE A 20 6.54 10.47 -16.69
C ILE A 20 5.93 11.45 -15.69
N LEU A 21 4.94 11.00 -14.93
CA LEU A 21 4.23 11.82 -13.94
C LEU A 21 5.15 12.28 -12.79
N SER A 22 5.97 11.37 -12.25
CA SER A 22 6.88 11.69 -11.14
C SER A 22 8.12 12.50 -11.56
N GLY A 23 8.53 12.42 -12.82
CA GLY A 23 9.68 13.16 -13.35
C GLY A 23 9.35 14.51 -14.00
N SER A 24 8.08 14.85 -14.20
CA SER A 24 7.69 16.08 -14.91
C SER A 24 7.79 17.32 -14.03
N THR A 25 8.63 18.27 -14.44
CA THR A 25 8.78 19.59 -13.79
C THR A 25 7.63 20.55 -14.07
N ASP A 26 6.81 20.25 -15.09
CA ASP A 26 5.67 21.08 -15.47
C ASP A 26 4.47 20.86 -14.52
N ILE A 27 4.44 19.73 -13.82
CA ILE A 27 3.38 19.36 -12.89
C ILE A 27 3.74 19.87 -11.49
N LYS A 28 3.27 21.07 -11.13
CA LYS A 28 3.66 21.77 -9.88
C LYS A 28 2.86 21.37 -8.63
N HIS A 29 1.67 20.79 -8.78
CA HIS A 29 0.72 20.57 -7.68
C HIS A 29 0.20 19.13 -7.64
N MET A 30 1.11 18.16 -7.79
CA MET A 30 0.76 16.75 -7.75
C MET A 30 1.48 16.03 -6.61
N LEU A 31 0.69 15.29 -5.84
CA LEU A 31 1.17 14.23 -4.97
C LEU A 31 0.74 12.91 -5.61
N LEU A 32 1.72 12.07 -5.95
CA LEU A 32 1.52 10.69 -6.37
C LEU A 32 1.71 9.80 -5.15
N MET A 33 0.67 9.08 -4.77
CA MET A 33 0.70 8.08 -3.71
C MET A 33 0.38 6.72 -4.31
N ALA A 34 1.09 5.70 -3.84
CA ALA A 34 0.93 4.36 -4.34
C ALA A 34 0.98 3.34 -3.20
N ALA A 35 0.23 2.26 -3.35
CA ALA A 35 0.26 1.11 -2.47
C ALA A 35 0.61 -0.16 -3.27
N TYR A 36 1.38 -1.05 -2.62
CA TYR A 36 1.72 -2.36 -3.16
C TYR A 36 2.01 -3.34 -2.04
N ARG A 37 1.94 -4.64 -2.35
CA ARG A 37 2.30 -5.72 -1.44
C ARG A 37 3.74 -6.15 -1.64
N GLU A 38 4.58 -5.97 -0.61
CA GLU A 38 6.01 -6.28 -0.69
C GLU A 38 6.28 -7.76 -1.04
N ASN A 39 5.45 -8.68 -0.54
CA ASN A 39 5.58 -10.11 -0.79
C ASN A 39 5.18 -10.55 -2.21
N GLU A 40 4.48 -9.71 -2.97
CA GLU A 40 4.13 -9.97 -4.39
C GLU A 40 5.09 -9.26 -5.36
N VAL A 41 6.10 -8.55 -4.85
CA VAL A 41 7.05 -7.76 -5.63
C VAL A 41 8.47 -8.28 -5.36
N ASP A 42 8.86 -9.28 -6.14
CA ASP A 42 10.19 -9.87 -6.10
C ASP A 42 11.28 -8.93 -6.66
N ALA A 43 12.54 -9.38 -6.61
CA ALA A 43 13.71 -8.62 -7.08
C ALA A 43 13.67 -8.28 -8.58
N LEU A 44 12.94 -9.06 -9.39
CA LEU A 44 12.84 -8.88 -10.84
C LEU A 44 11.61 -8.05 -11.24
N HIS A 45 10.71 -7.76 -10.29
CA HIS A 45 9.47 -7.05 -10.55
C HIS A 45 9.75 -5.60 -11.04
N PRO A 46 9.07 -5.13 -12.11
CA PRO A 46 9.29 -3.80 -12.68
C PRO A 46 9.17 -2.64 -11.68
N LEU A 47 8.27 -2.77 -10.70
CA LEU A 47 8.10 -1.80 -9.61
C LEU A 47 9.40 -1.58 -8.81
N ARG A 48 10.15 -2.63 -8.45
CA ARG A 48 11.41 -2.47 -7.70
C ARG A 48 12.42 -1.67 -8.50
N ARG A 49 12.61 -2.04 -9.77
CA ARG A 49 13.53 -1.36 -10.67
C ARG A 49 13.15 0.11 -10.87
N MET A 50 11.85 0.42 -10.94
CA MET A 50 11.37 1.79 -11.01
C MET A 50 11.70 2.57 -9.73
N LEU A 51 11.41 2.01 -8.55
CA LEU A 51 11.70 2.63 -7.26
C LEU A 51 13.19 2.88 -7.07
N GLU A 52 14.05 1.92 -7.41
CA GLU A 52 15.51 2.07 -7.37
C GLU A 52 16.00 3.22 -8.26
N LYS A 53 15.59 3.26 -9.53
CA LYS A 53 15.94 4.36 -10.45
C LYS A 53 15.42 5.71 -9.98
N SER A 54 14.22 5.75 -9.39
CA SER A 54 13.66 6.99 -8.88
C SER A 54 14.37 7.48 -7.62
N ARG A 55 14.94 6.56 -6.80
CA ARG A 55 15.81 6.91 -5.66
C ARG A 55 17.18 7.44 -6.11
N GLU A 56 17.70 6.96 -7.25
CA GLU A 56 18.90 7.51 -7.89
C GLU A 56 18.65 8.88 -8.54
N SER A 57 17.39 9.15 -8.91
CA SER A 57 16.95 10.44 -9.42
C SER A 57 16.68 11.42 -8.27
N ASN A 58 16.70 12.72 -8.53
CA ASN A 58 16.41 13.75 -7.51
C ASN A 58 14.91 13.84 -7.14
N ILE A 59 14.16 12.75 -7.30
CA ILE A 59 12.73 12.62 -6.99
C ILE A 59 12.60 12.21 -5.52
N ARG A 60 11.82 12.96 -4.74
CA ARG A 60 11.58 12.63 -3.34
C ARG A 60 10.59 11.47 -3.22
N ILE A 61 11.07 10.31 -2.78
CA ILE A 61 10.23 9.16 -2.44
C ILE A 61 10.08 9.07 -0.92
N CYS A 62 8.86 8.82 -0.45
CA CYS A 62 8.54 8.49 0.92
C CYS A 62 7.88 7.11 0.95
N GLU A 63 8.46 6.17 1.69
CA GLU A 63 7.93 4.81 1.84
C GLU A 63 7.44 4.60 3.28
N ILE A 64 6.24 4.03 3.39
CA ILE A 64 5.62 3.68 4.66
C ILE A 64 5.37 2.18 4.64
N ALA A 65 6.22 1.43 5.33
CA ALA A 65 6.02 -0.01 5.51
C ALA A 65 4.86 -0.24 6.49
N LEU A 66 3.79 -0.86 6.00
CA LEU A 66 2.66 -1.26 6.83
C LEU A 66 2.91 -2.64 7.44
N ARG A 67 2.64 -2.77 8.73
CA ARG A 67 2.67 -4.07 9.42
C ARG A 67 1.26 -4.65 9.53
N PRO A 68 1.12 -5.97 9.69
CA PRO A 68 -0.16 -6.59 10.01
C PRO A 68 -0.83 -5.91 11.22
N LEU A 69 -2.15 -5.89 11.22
CA LEU A 69 -2.94 -5.36 12.32
C LEU A 69 -2.82 -6.29 13.53
N SER A 70 -2.72 -5.71 14.73
CA SER A 70 -2.82 -6.50 15.95
C SER A 70 -4.25 -6.99 16.19
N GLU A 71 -4.42 -8.04 16.97
CA GLU A 71 -5.74 -8.55 17.39
C GLU A 71 -6.59 -7.45 18.03
N GLU A 72 -5.98 -6.51 18.75
CA GLU A 72 -6.67 -5.36 19.33
C GLU A 72 -7.22 -4.41 18.25
N HIS A 73 -6.43 -4.09 17.23
CA HIS A 73 -6.86 -3.23 16.12
C HIS A 73 -7.95 -3.90 15.29
N VAL A 74 -7.81 -5.20 14.99
CA VAL A 74 -8.87 -6.01 14.37
C VAL A 74 -10.12 -5.98 15.25
N GLY A 75 -9.95 -6.14 16.56
CA GLY A 75 -11.02 -6.05 17.56
C GLY A 75 -11.81 -4.75 17.50
N PHE A 76 -11.12 -3.63 17.38
CA PHE A 76 -11.73 -2.32 17.20
C PHE A 76 -12.48 -2.23 15.87
N MET A 77 -11.86 -2.61 14.76
CA MET A 77 -12.51 -2.56 13.43
C MET A 77 -13.79 -3.40 13.39
N VAL A 78 -13.76 -4.62 13.93
CA VAL A 78 -14.91 -5.52 13.95
C VAL A 78 -16.02 -4.98 14.85
N SER A 79 -15.69 -4.51 16.06
CA SER A 79 -16.71 -3.98 16.98
C SER A 79 -17.41 -2.75 16.42
N GLU A 80 -16.65 -1.83 15.80
CA GLU A 80 -17.20 -0.63 15.17
C GLU A 80 -18.06 -0.99 13.94
N THR A 81 -17.57 -1.88 13.07
CA THR A 81 -18.29 -2.28 11.85
C THR A 81 -19.63 -2.97 12.16
N LEU A 82 -19.66 -3.80 13.21
CA LEU A 82 -20.84 -4.55 13.62
C LEU A 82 -21.69 -3.82 14.65
N ASN A 83 -21.30 -2.61 15.07
CA ASN A 83 -21.94 -1.84 16.15
C ASN A 83 -22.20 -2.71 17.41
N SER A 84 -21.16 -3.44 17.84
CA SER A 84 -21.24 -4.43 18.93
C SER A 84 -20.19 -4.16 20.00
N LYS A 85 -20.31 -4.79 21.16
CA LYS A 85 -19.26 -4.69 22.19
C LYS A 85 -18.08 -5.60 21.80
N LYS A 86 -16.84 -5.14 22.04
CA LYS A 86 -15.61 -5.95 21.82
C LYS A 86 -15.70 -7.37 22.42
N LYS A 87 -16.36 -7.53 23.57
CA LYS A 87 -16.55 -8.83 24.23
C LYS A 87 -17.42 -9.78 23.42
N GLU A 88 -18.44 -9.28 22.73
CA GLU A 88 -19.37 -10.05 21.90
C GLU A 88 -18.70 -10.46 20.57
N ALA A 89 -17.87 -9.57 20.01
CA ALA A 89 -17.13 -9.81 18.77
C ALA A 89 -15.89 -10.72 18.93
N ARG A 90 -15.48 -11.08 20.16
CA ARG A 90 -14.18 -11.70 20.44
C ARG A 90 -13.89 -12.97 19.65
N SER A 91 -14.89 -13.86 19.49
CA SER A 91 -14.70 -15.10 18.73
C SER A 91 -14.44 -14.83 17.26
N LEU A 92 -15.14 -13.85 16.67
CA LEU A 92 -14.97 -13.45 15.28
C LEU A 92 -13.61 -12.75 15.07
N VAL A 93 -13.22 -11.87 16.01
CA VAL A 93 -11.93 -11.18 15.98
C VAL A 93 -10.77 -12.17 15.92
N ARG A 94 -10.82 -13.21 16.78
CA ARG A 94 -9.80 -14.26 16.79
C ARG A 94 -9.72 -14.99 15.44
N VAL A 95 -10.86 -15.40 14.88
CA VAL A 95 -10.89 -16.11 13.59
C VAL A 95 -10.41 -15.25 12.44
N ILE A 96 -10.73 -13.95 12.43
CA ILE A 96 -10.24 -13.01 11.41
C ILE A 96 -8.73 -12.88 11.53
N HIS A 97 -8.21 -12.57 12.72
CA HIS A 97 -6.78 -12.39 12.93
C HIS A 97 -5.98 -13.64 12.54
N GLU A 98 -6.39 -14.84 13.00
CA GLU A 98 -5.75 -16.11 12.65
C GLU A 98 -5.75 -16.42 11.13
N LYS A 99 -6.69 -15.84 10.36
CA LYS A 99 -6.79 -16.05 8.90
C LYS A 99 -6.10 -14.97 8.08
N THR A 100 -5.75 -13.85 8.69
CA THR A 100 -5.16 -12.68 7.99
C THR A 100 -3.74 -12.35 8.45
N ASP A 101 -3.23 -13.05 9.47
CA ASP A 101 -1.80 -13.14 9.80
C ASP A 101 -1.02 -13.89 8.71
#